data_AF-A0A0U2UKQ2-F1
#
_entry.id   AF-A0A0U2UKQ2-F1
#
_cell.length_a   1.000
_cell.length_b   1.000
_cell.length_c   1.000
_cell.angle_alpha   90.00
_cell.angle_beta   90.00
_cell.angle_gamma   90.00
#
_symmetry.space_group_name_H-M   'P 1'
#
loop_
_entity.id
_entity.type
_entity.pdbx_description
1 polymer ?
#
loop_
_entity_poly.entity_id
_entity_poly.type
_entity_poly.pdbx_seq_one_letter_code
_entity_poly.pdbx_strand_id
1 'polypeptide(L)' 'MIGEFYSGYFNFAVPLWLLTGWFILRLDVKKYEDAGMRKEMKVSRILGWLNLVVGALLLIGAWVIRIFV' A
#
# COMPACT_ATOMS: atom_id res chain seq x y z
N MET A 1 -5.23 23.36 12.54
CA MET A 1 -4.18 23.56 11.52
C MET A 1 -3.41 22.30 11.11
N ILE A 2 -3.22 21.29 11.99
CA ILE A 2 -2.55 20.03 11.60
C ILE A 2 -3.49 19.09 10.81
N GLY A 3 -4.82 19.17 11.01
CA GLY A 3 -5.77 18.28 10.33
C GLY A 3 -5.96 18.52 8.82
N GLU A 4 -5.87 19.77 8.35
CA GLU A 4 -6.26 20.09 6.96
C GLU A 4 -5.13 19.87 5.94
N PHE A 5 -3.88 20.24 6.28
CA PHE A 5 -2.71 20.01 5.41
C PHE A 5 -2.41 18.53 5.21
N TYR A 6 -2.69 17.69 6.22
CA TYR A 6 -2.52 16.24 6.11
C TYR A 6 -3.65 15.59 5.32
N SER A 7 -4.88 16.11 5.37
CA SER A 7 -6.04 15.46 4.73
C SER A 7 -5.89 15.33 3.21
N GLY A 8 -5.44 16.39 2.51
CA GLY A 8 -5.29 16.38 1.05
C GLY A 8 -4.17 15.45 0.58
N TYR A 9 -2.99 15.56 1.19
CA TYR A 9 -1.85 14.70 0.85
C TYR A 9 -2.12 13.24 1.21
N PHE A 10 -2.71 12.96 2.38
CA PHE A 10 -3.04 11.59 2.80
C PHE A 10 -4.05 10.93 1.86
N ASN A 11 -5.09 11.66 1.46
CA ASN A 11 -6.09 11.18 0.50
C ASN A 11 -5.50 10.88 -0.89
N PHE A 12 -4.33 11.41 -1.22
CA PHE A 12 -3.63 11.13 -2.48
C PHE A 12 -2.54 10.05 -2.32
N ALA A 13 -1.70 10.18 -1.29
CA ALA A 13 -0.56 9.33 -1.05
C ALA A 13 -0.96 7.90 -0.67
N VAL A 14 -2.00 7.71 0.15
CA VAL A 14 -2.41 6.37 0.60
C VAL A 14 -2.99 5.53 -0.56
N PRO A 15 -3.86 6.05 -1.43
CA PRO A 15 -4.27 5.32 -2.64
C PRO A 15 -3.09 4.99 -3.57
N LEU A 16 -2.16 5.91 -3.78
CA LEU A 16 -0.94 5.64 -4.56
C LEU A 16 -0.06 4.56 -3.94
N TRP A 17 0.06 4.56 -2.61
CA TRP A 17 0.76 3.52 -1.87
C TRP A 17 0.09 2.16 -2.09
N LEU A 18 -1.23 2.09 -1.96
CA LEU A 18 -2.00 0.86 -2.23
C LEU A 18 -1.82 0.37 -3.67
N LEU A 19 -1.91 1.28 -4.65
CA LEU A 19 -1.65 0.98 -6.05
C LEU A 19 -0.24 0.42 -6.25
N THR A 20 0.75 0.98 -5.57
CA THR A 20 2.13 0.49 -5.62
C THR A 20 2.25 -0.92 -5.05
N GLY A 21 1.59 -1.20 -3.91
CA GLY A 21 1.50 -2.56 -3.35
C GLY A 21 0.87 -3.55 -4.33
N TRP A 22 -0.20 -3.14 -5.02
CA TRP A 22 -0.85 -3.94 -6.06
C TRP A 22 0.06 -4.17 -7.27
N PHE A 23 0.77 -3.15 -7.74
CA PHE A 23 1.73 -3.27 -8.84
C PHE A 23 2.87 -4.21 -8.50
N ILE A 24 3.44 -4.16 -7.29
CA ILE A 24 4.48 -5.10 -6.84
C ILE A 24 3.95 -6.54 -6.92
N LEU A 25 2.73 -6.80 -6.45
CA LEU A 25 2.14 -8.14 -6.49
C LEU A 25 1.85 -8.64 -7.91
N ARG A 26 1.55 -7.75 -8.86
CA ARG A 26 1.18 -8.11 -10.24
C ARG A 26 2.35 -8.15 -11.21
N LEU A 27 3.28 -7.21 -11.09
CA LEU A 27 4.39 -7.03 -12.02
C LEU A 27 5.65 -7.71 -11.47
N ASP A 28 6.11 -7.29 -10.29
CA ASP A 28 7.39 -7.75 -9.74
C ASP A 28 7.34 -9.24 -9.37
N VAL A 29 6.32 -9.67 -8.64
CA VAL A 29 6.16 -11.09 -8.28
C VAL A 29 6.11 -11.97 -9.52
N LYS A 30 5.33 -11.58 -10.54
CA LYS A 30 5.22 -12.33 -11.79
C LYS A 30 6.55 -12.34 -12.56
N LYS A 31 7.22 -11.20 -12.65
CA LYS A 31 8.55 -11.10 -13.29
C LYS A 31 9.58 -12.02 -12.62
N TYR A 32 9.62 -12.04 -11.28
CA TYR A 32 10.56 -12.89 -10.56
C TYR A 32 10.18 -14.37 -10.60
N GLU A 33 8.88 -14.68 -10.69
CA GLU A 33 8.38 -16.03 -10.93
C GLU A 33 8.83 -16.54 -12.31
N ASP A 34 8.60 -15.75 -13.37
CA ASP A 34 8.99 -16.06 -14.75
C ASP A 34 10.52 -16.21 -14.89
N ALA A 35 11.30 -15.47 -14.09
CA ALA A 35 12.76 -15.55 -14.05
C ALA A 35 13.31 -16.66 -13.12
N GLY A 36 12.46 -17.43 -12.43
CA GLY A 36 12.89 -18.47 -11.47
C GLY A 36 13.56 -17.93 -10.19
N MET A 37 13.45 -16.63 -9.93
CA MET A 37 14.08 -15.91 -8.82
C MET A 37 13.23 -16.00 -7.54
N ARG A 38 13.21 -17.20 -6.92
CA ARG A 38 12.32 -17.53 -5.79
C ARG A 38 12.50 -16.63 -4.55
N LYS A 39 13.72 -16.15 -4.28
CA LYS A 39 13.99 -15.31 -3.11
C LYS A 39 13.38 -13.92 -3.28
N GLU A 40 13.64 -13.31 -4.42
CA GLU A 40 13.20 -11.97 -4.83
C GLU A 40 11.69 -11.93 -5.01
N MET A 41 11.11 -13.00 -5.57
CA MET A 41 9.65 -13.22 -5.62
C MET A 41 9.04 -13.20 -4.21
N LYS A 42 9.61 -13.94 -3.26
CA LYS A 42 9.08 -14.01 -1.89
C LYS A 42 9.17 -12.66 -1.18
N VAL A 43 10.29 -11.96 -1.33
CA VAL A 43 10.48 -10.61 -0.77
C VAL A 43 9.45 -9.65 -1.37
N SER A 44 9.30 -9.64 -2.69
CA SER A 44 8.34 -8.78 -3.39
C SER A 44 6.90 -9.08 -2.97
N ARG A 45 6.56 -10.36 -2.76
CA ARG A 45 5.23 -10.76 -2.26
C ARG A 45 4.97 -10.20 -0.86
N ILE A 46 5.95 -10.28 0.04
CA ILE A 46 5.84 -9.71 1.39
C ILE A 46 5.69 -8.20 1.32
N LEU A 47 6.53 -7.51 0.54
CA LEU A 47 6.47 -6.04 0.39
C LEU A 47 5.14 -5.56 -0.19
N GLY A 48 4.64 -6.24 -1.22
CA GLY A 48 3.36 -5.94 -1.84
C GLY A 48 2.20 -6.09 -0.84
N TRP A 49 2.16 -7.18 -0.07
CA TRP A 49 1.14 -7.36 0.97
C TRP A 49 1.28 -6.38 2.13
N LEU A 50 2.51 -6.05 2.55
CA LEU A 50 2.74 -5.04 3.59
C LEU A 50 2.19 -3.68 3.16
N ASN A 51 2.47 -3.26 1.92
CA ASN A 51 1.92 -2.02 1.36
C ASN A 51 0.39 -2.02 1.38
N LEU A 52 -0.24 -3.12 0.96
CA LEU A 52 -1.70 -3.23 0.96
C LEU A 52 -2.30 -3.22 2.36
N VAL A 53 -1.74 -3.99 3.29
CA VAL A 53 -2.27 -4.10 4.66
C VAL A 53 -2.09 -2.77 5.40
N VAL A 54 -0.90 -2.17 5.35
CA VAL A 54 -0.64 -0.89 6.02
C VAL A 54 -1.48 0.22 5.40
N GLY A 55 -1.55 0.31 4.06
CA GLY A 55 -2.39 1.30 3.38
C GLY A 55 -3.88 1.13 3.70
N ALA A 56 -4.38 -0.11 3.79
CA ALA A 56 -5.77 -0.37 4.15
C ALA A 56 -6.07 0.03 5.60
N LEU A 57 -5.17 -0.30 6.54
CA LEU A 57 -5.29 0.09 7.95
C LEU A 57 -5.28 1.62 8.10
N LEU A 58 -4.45 2.32 7.33
CA LEU A 58 -4.40 3.79 7.30
C LEU A 58 -5.72 4.39 6.81
N LEU A 59 -6.30 3.87 5.72
CA LEU A 59 -7.60 4.34 5.24
C LEU A 59 -8.71 4.07 6.26
N ILE A 60 -8.76 2.86 6.82
CA ILE A 60 -9.77 2.50 7.83
C ILE A 60 -9.63 3.40 9.05
N GLY A 61 -8.41 3.60 9.56
CA GLY A 61 -8.15 4.47 10.71
C GLY A 61 -8.57 5.92 10.46
N ALA A 62 -8.25 6.47 9.28
CA ALA A 62 -8.68 7.81 8.89
C ALA A 62 -10.21 7.92 8.79
N TRP A 63 -10.86 6.89 8.24
CA TRP A 63 -12.31 6.85 8.12
C TRP A 63 -13.01 6.79 9.50
N VAL A 64 -12.47 5.97 10.40
CA VAL A 64 -12.94 5.86 11.79
C VAL A 64 -12.79 7.19 12.52
N ILE A 65 -11.63 7.86 12.43
CA ILE A 65 -11.42 9.18 13.05
C ILE A 65 -12.44 10.19 12.53
N ARG A 66 -12.70 10.21 11.22
CA ARG A 66 -13.69 11.10 10.60
C ARG A 66 -15.13 10.84 11.06
N ILE A 67 -15.46 9.65 11.54
CA ILE A 67 -16.79 9.36 12.09
C ILE A 67 -16.95 9.96 13.50
N PHE A 68 -15.88 9.97 14.29
CA PHE A 68 -15.91 10.39 15.69
C PHE A 68 -15.65 11.90 15.90
N VAL A 69 -15.08 12.59 14.91
CA VAL A 69 -14.76 14.03 14.91
C VAL A 69 -15.67 14.76 13.93
#